data_AF-A0A086A131-F1
#
_entry.id   AF-A0A086A131-F1
#
_cell.length_a   1.000
_cell.length_b   1.000
_cell.length_c   1.000
_cell.angle_alpha   90.00
_cell.angle_beta   90.00
_cell.angle_gamma   90.00
#
_symmetry.space_group_name_H-M   'P 1'
#
loop_
_entity.id
_entity.type
_entity.pdbx_description
1 polymer ?
#
loop_
_entity_poly.entity_id
_entity_poly.type
_entity_poly.pdbx_seq_one_letter_code
_entity_poly.pdbx_strand_id
1 'polypeptide(L)'
;MNKHLTDLFKASFNHFLQKNVNNILNDVAERNLCSRLGYEFELLFPDYDIVGYYADSEYNRKQEGQVKTILDDKMEVIPIQCDLIIHSRGKIVSNDNLIAIEMKKSTRPDSEKISDRKRLRALTKESYDDIWSNDGIALPEHVCGYDLGIYLILNIQKRNFEIEYFSEGNYIRTENITF
;
A
#
# COMPACT_ATOMS: atom_id res chain seq x y z
N MET A 1 1.80 -13.60 -6.82
CA MET A 1 2.45 -12.87 -5.68
C MET A 1 3.97 -12.97 -5.75
N ASN A 2 4.63 -11.83 -5.92
CA ASN A 2 6.08 -11.69 -6.05
C ASN A 2 6.82 -11.99 -4.73
N LYS A 3 7.62 -13.06 -4.70
CA LYS A 3 8.36 -13.50 -3.50
C LYS A 3 9.41 -12.46 -3.07
N HIS A 4 10.11 -11.86 -4.03
CA HIS A 4 11.15 -10.86 -3.79
C HIS A 4 10.61 -9.64 -3.05
N LEU A 5 9.48 -9.09 -3.51
CA LEU A 5 8.81 -7.96 -2.87
C LEU A 5 8.25 -8.31 -1.48
N THR A 6 7.78 -9.55 -1.31
CA THR A 6 7.32 -10.04 0.00
C THR A 6 8.49 -10.12 1.00
N ASP A 7 9.66 -10.59 0.56
CA ASP A 7 10.85 -10.68 1.40
C ASP A 7 11.39 -9.29 1.77
N LEU A 8 11.40 -8.33 0.82
CA LEU A 8 11.72 -6.92 1.08
C LEU A 8 10.77 -6.30 2.11
N PHE A 9 9.46 -6.51 1.96
CA PHE A 9 8.48 -6.02 2.93
C PHE A 9 8.75 -6.60 4.32
N LYS A 10 8.96 -7.91 4.44
CA LYS A 10 9.18 -8.57 5.73
C LYS A 10 10.43 -8.04 6.44
N ALA A 11 11.52 -7.85 5.70
CA ALA A 11 12.74 -7.28 6.25
C ALA A 11 12.55 -5.82 6.70
N SER A 12 11.92 -5.00 5.85
CA SER A 12 11.63 -3.59 6.15
C SER A 12 10.69 -3.45 7.36
N PHE A 13 9.65 -4.29 7.42
CA PHE A 13 8.69 -4.30 8.51
C PHE A 13 9.31 -4.77 9.83
N ASN A 14 10.20 -5.77 9.80
CA ASN A 14 10.94 -6.19 10.98
C ASN A 14 11.87 -5.09 11.51
N HIS A 15 12.63 -4.40 10.64
CA HIS A 15 13.41 -3.22 11.03
C HIS A 15 12.54 -2.11 11.62
N PHE A 16 11.38 -1.85 10.99
CA PHE A 16 10.41 -0.89 11.49
C PHE A 16 9.94 -1.23 12.91
N LEU A 17 9.54 -2.48 13.18
CA LEU A 17 9.10 -2.90 14.51
C LEU A 17 10.21 -2.73 15.56
N GLN A 18 11.43 -3.17 15.24
CA GLN A 18 12.58 -3.07 16.16
C GLN A 18 12.90 -1.64 16.57
N LYS A 19 12.80 -0.69 15.63
CA LYS A 19 13.15 0.72 15.87
C LYS A 19 11.98 1.56 16.38
N ASN A 20 10.74 1.17 16.11
CA ASN A 20 9.56 2.02 16.30
C ASN A 20 8.50 1.47 17.25
N VAL A 21 8.80 0.38 17.99
CA VAL A 21 7.88 -0.17 18.99
C VAL A 21 7.36 0.89 19.98
N ASN A 22 8.22 1.80 20.44
CA ASN A 22 7.81 2.88 21.34
C ASN A 22 6.83 3.86 20.68
N ASN A 23 7.00 4.17 19.39
CA ASN A 23 6.05 5.02 18.66
C ASN A 23 4.69 4.32 18.53
N ILE A 24 4.70 3.01 18.27
CA ILE A 24 3.49 2.19 18.19
C ILE A 24 2.76 2.16 19.53
N LEU A 25 3.48 1.90 20.63
CA LEU A 25 2.91 1.84 21.97
C LEU A 25 2.41 3.20 22.49
N ASN A 26 3.02 4.29 22.03
CA ASN A 26 2.58 5.67 22.34
C ASN A 26 1.41 6.14 21.44
N ASP A 27 0.77 5.23 20.70
CA ASP A 27 -0.39 5.50 19.85
C ASP A 27 -0.15 6.60 18.80
N VAL A 28 1.08 6.72 18.29
CA VAL A 28 1.44 7.68 17.24
C VAL A 28 0.55 7.49 16.00
N ALA A 29 0.26 8.58 15.28
CA ALA A 29 -0.61 8.57 14.12
C ALA A 29 -0.11 7.63 13.00
N GLU A 30 -1.05 6.95 12.33
CA GLU A 30 -0.80 5.99 11.23
C GLU A 30 0.13 6.58 10.15
N ARG A 31 -0.12 7.82 9.74
CA ARG A 31 0.72 8.57 8.79
C ARG A 31 2.21 8.59 9.17
N ASN A 32 2.52 8.85 10.45
CA ASN A 32 3.92 8.87 10.90
C ASN A 32 4.53 7.47 10.88
N LEU A 33 3.76 6.45 11.29
CA LEU A 33 4.20 5.06 11.25
C LEU A 33 4.49 4.61 9.80
N CYS A 34 3.62 4.96 8.85
CA CYS A 34 3.83 4.70 7.42
C CYS A 34 5.07 5.42 6.88
N SER A 35 5.30 6.69 7.21
CA SER A 35 6.51 7.40 6.80
C SER A 35 7.78 6.74 7.33
N ARG A 36 7.75 6.26 8.57
CA ARG A 36 8.88 5.53 9.15
C ARG A 36 9.07 4.16 8.51
N LEU A 37 8.00 3.45 8.16
CA LEU A 37 8.10 2.20 7.39
C LEU A 37 8.69 2.46 6.00
N GLY A 38 8.27 3.52 5.32
CA GLY A 38 8.84 3.94 4.03
C GLY A 38 10.35 4.19 4.11
N TYR A 39 10.81 4.86 5.17
CA TYR A 39 12.24 5.04 5.42
C TYR A 39 12.99 3.70 5.55
N GLU A 40 12.44 2.72 6.26
CA GLU A 40 13.07 1.40 6.39
C GLU A 40 13.12 0.64 5.05
N PHE A 41 12.14 0.84 4.17
CA PHE A 41 12.20 0.32 2.80
C PHE A 41 13.38 0.92 2.02
N GLU A 42 13.51 2.25 2.00
CA GLU A 42 14.58 2.92 1.24
C GLU A 42 15.98 2.54 1.72
N LEU A 43 16.14 2.27 3.03
CA LEU A 43 17.40 1.74 3.57
C LEU A 43 17.76 0.36 3.01
N LEU A 44 16.76 -0.48 2.74
CA LEU A 44 16.95 -1.86 2.29
C LEU A 44 16.90 -2.02 0.76
N PHE A 45 16.49 -1.00 0.01
CA PHE A 45 16.47 -1.05 -1.45
C PHE A 45 17.78 -1.56 -2.09
N PRO A 46 18.98 -1.13 -1.66
CA PRO A 46 20.23 -1.64 -2.22
C PRO A 46 20.42 -3.16 -2.00
N ASP A 47 19.99 -3.69 -0.86
CA ASP A 47 20.15 -5.12 -0.51
C ASP A 47 19.21 -6.03 -1.31
N TYR A 48 18.19 -5.44 -1.95
CA TYR A 48 17.17 -6.12 -2.74
C TYR A 48 17.20 -5.70 -4.22
N ASP A 49 18.27 -5.08 -4.70
CA ASP A 49 18.41 -4.62 -6.09
C ASP A 49 17.25 -3.72 -6.59
N ILE A 50 16.63 -2.98 -5.67
CA ILE A 50 15.53 -2.05 -5.98
C ILE A 50 16.13 -0.69 -6.38
N VAL A 51 16.44 -0.54 -7.67
CA VAL A 51 17.09 0.66 -8.22
C VAL A 51 16.08 1.56 -8.93
N GLY A 52 16.07 2.85 -8.60
CA GLY A 52 15.23 3.85 -9.27
C GLY A 52 13.79 3.94 -8.72
N TYR A 53 13.50 3.25 -7.62
CA TYR A 53 12.23 3.33 -6.90
C TYR A 53 12.34 4.19 -5.65
N TYR A 54 11.20 4.63 -5.14
CA TYR A 54 11.03 5.50 -3.98
C TYR A 54 9.91 4.96 -3.09
N ALA A 55 9.99 5.19 -1.79
CA ALA A 55 8.91 4.87 -0.84
C ALA A 55 8.20 6.16 -0.41
N ASP A 56 7.08 6.49 -1.05
CA ASP A 56 6.37 7.74 -0.80
C ASP A 56 5.09 7.53 0.03
N SER A 57 5.00 8.23 1.16
CA SER A 57 3.80 8.24 2.00
C SER A 57 2.76 9.23 1.48
N GLU A 58 1.49 8.84 1.51
CA GLU A 58 0.34 9.65 1.08
C GLU A 58 0.51 10.28 -0.31
N TYR A 59 1.25 9.61 -1.20
CA TYR A 59 1.62 10.17 -2.48
C TYR A 59 0.38 10.34 -3.37
N ASN A 60 0.01 11.59 -3.57
CA ASN A 60 -1.07 11.93 -4.48
C ASN A 60 -0.49 12.12 -5.90
N ARG A 61 -0.64 11.09 -6.76
CA ARG A 61 -0.37 11.16 -8.21
C ARG A 61 -1.37 12.12 -8.87
N LYS A 62 -1.24 13.42 -8.64
CA LYS A 62 -2.02 14.44 -9.35
C LYS A 62 -1.60 14.45 -10.82
N GLN A 63 -2.54 14.17 -11.72
CA GLN A 63 -2.53 14.74 -13.06
C GLN A 63 -3.47 15.94 -13.01
N GLU A 64 -2.96 17.13 -13.36
CA GLU A 64 -3.76 18.36 -13.51
C GLU A 64 -4.60 18.78 -12.28
N GLY A 65 -4.19 18.38 -11.07
CA GLY A 65 -4.79 18.85 -9.82
C GLY A 65 -5.98 18.04 -9.29
N GLN A 66 -6.44 17.00 -9.99
CA GLN A 66 -7.59 16.19 -9.56
C GLN A 66 -7.17 14.98 -8.72
N VAL A 67 -7.94 14.67 -7.67
CA VAL A 67 -7.80 13.44 -6.88
C VAL A 67 -8.36 12.30 -7.73
N LYS A 68 -7.50 11.35 -8.14
CA LYS A 68 -7.98 10.21 -8.92
C LYS A 68 -8.83 9.32 -8.03
N THR A 69 -10.07 9.11 -8.45
CA THR A 69 -10.97 8.08 -7.94
C THR A 69 -11.28 7.10 -9.05
N ILE A 70 -11.39 5.82 -8.70
CA ILE A 70 -11.81 4.75 -9.62
C ILE A 70 -13.26 4.40 -9.39
N LEU A 71 -13.96 4.02 -10.45
CA LEU A 71 -15.20 3.27 -10.41
C LEU A 71 -14.82 1.79 -10.45
N ASP A 72 -15.08 1.06 -9.37
CA ASP A 72 -14.94 -0.40 -9.39
C ASP A 72 -16.05 -1.06 -10.24
N ASP A 73 -16.01 -2.39 -10.38
CA ASP A 73 -17.00 -3.17 -11.15
C ASP A 73 -18.45 -2.96 -10.65
N LYS A 74 -18.64 -2.32 -9.48
CA LYS A 74 -19.93 -1.96 -8.87
C LYS A 74 -20.24 -0.46 -8.97
N MET A 75 -19.48 0.30 -9.76
CA MET A 75 -19.57 1.75 -9.94
C MET A 75 -19.36 2.52 -8.62
N GLU A 76 -18.60 1.97 -7.68
CA GLU A 76 -18.24 2.69 -6.45
C GLU A 76 -16.97 3.54 -6.66
N VAL A 77 -17.03 4.78 -6.17
CA VAL A 77 -15.91 5.74 -6.23
C VAL A 77 -14.89 5.45 -5.14
N ILE A 78 -13.71 4.94 -5.49
CA ILE A 78 -12.63 4.63 -4.54
C ILE A 78 -11.48 5.62 -4.72
N PRO A 79 -11.00 6.30 -3.66
CA PRO A 79 -9.82 7.16 -3.74
C PRO A 79 -8.56 6.32 -3.95
N ILE A 80 -7.64 6.79 -4.79
CA ILE A 80 -6.42 6.06 -5.18
C ILE A 80 -5.23 6.34 -4.23
N GLN A 81 -5.36 7.32 -3.33
CA GLN A 81 -4.30 7.66 -2.40
C GLN A 81 -4.12 6.53 -1.36
N CYS A 82 -2.99 5.83 -1.42
CA CYS A 82 -2.56 4.90 -0.38
C CYS A 82 -1.75 5.60 0.71
N ASP A 83 -1.67 4.96 1.88
CA ASP A 83 -0.85 5.46 2.98
C ASP A 83 0.65 5.42 2.65
N LEU A 84 1.12 4.38 1.94
CA LEU A 84 2.49 4.24 1.46
C LEU A 84 2.52 3.48 0.13
N ILE A 85 3.35 3.95 -0.80
CA ILE A 85 3.59 3.27 -2.08
C ILE A 85 5.09 3.14 -2.36
N ILE A 86 5.47 2.09 -3.08
CA ILE A 86 6.81 1.88 -3.62
C ILE A 86 6.71 1.86 -5.14
N HIS A 87 7.34 2.84 -5.77
CA HIS A 87 7.15 3.10 -7.18
C HIS A 87 8.31 3.88 -7.80
N SER A 88 8.42 3.87 -9.13
CA SER A 88 9.49 4.56 -9.86
C SER A 88 9.18 6.03 -10.15
N ARG A 89 8.00 6.51 -9.71
CA ARG A 89 7.44 7.83 -10.07
C ARG A 89 7.27 8.01 -11.59
N GLY A 90 6.90 6.95 -12.29
CA GLY A 90 6.69 6.93 -13.75
C GLY A 90 7.97 6.82 -14.59
N LYS A 91 9.12 6.56 -13.98
CA LYS A 91 10.41 6.47 -14.70
C LYS A 91 10.65 5.11 -15.36
N ILE A 92 10.12 4.04 -14.79
CA ILE A 92 10.25 2.66 -15.26
C ILE A 92 8.87 2.21 -15.74
N VAL A 93 8.55 2.52 -17.00
CA VAL A 93 7.20 2.32 -17.56
C VAL A 93 6.73 0.87 -17.45
N SER A 94 7.61 -0.09 -17.74
CA SER A 94 7.27 -1.52 -17.75
C SER A 94 7.00 -2.12 -16.37
N ASN A 95 7.37 -1.43 -15.29
CA ASN A 95 7.15 -1.89 -13.92
C ASN A 95 7.19 -0.70 -12.94
N ASP A 96 6.26 0.24 -13.09
CA ASP A 96 6.30 1.49 -12.32
C ASP A 96 5.95 1.27 -10.84
N ASN A 97 5.04 0.32 -10.56
CA ASN A 97 4.37 0.18 -9.28
C ASN A 97 4.71 -1.17 -8.63
N LEU A 98 5.45 -1.16 -7.51
CA LEU A 98 5.86 -2.39 -6.84
C LEU A 98 4.92 -2.77 -5.70
N ILE A 99 4.77 -1.88 -4.71
CA ILE A 99 4.05 -2.20 -3.47
C ILE A 99 3.11 -1.06 -3.11
N ALA A 100 1.86 -1.37 -2.78
CA ALA A 100 0.90 -0.46 -2.17
C ALA A 100 0.58 -0.93 -0.75
N ILE A 101 0.59 -0.02 0.22
CA ILE A 101 0.38 -0.34 1.63
C ILE A 101 -0.68 0.59 2.23
N GLU A 102 -1.65 -0.01 2.93
CA GLU A 102 -2.56 0.66 3.85
C GLU A 102 -2.20 0.29 5.28
N MET A 103 -2.36 1.23 6.21
CA MET A 103 -2.19 0.99 7.64
C MET A 103 -3.36 1.57 8.42
N LYS A 104 -3.95 0.74 9.27
CA LYS A 104 -5.07 1.16 10.11
C LYS A 104 -4.96 0.59 11.51
N LYS A 105 -5.30 1.40 12.50
CA LYS A 105 -5.54 0.93 13.87
C LYS A 105 -6.83 0.11 13.90
N SER A 106 -6.83 -0.98 14.65
CA SER A 106 -7.96 -1.91 14.75
C SER A 106 -9.23 -1.24 15.28
N THR A 107 -9.08 -0.16 16.04
CA THR A 107 -10.16 0.65 16.63
C THR A 107 -10.90 1.54 15.62
N ARG A 108 -10.38 1.69 14.40
CA ARG A 108 -11.03 2.48 13.34
C ARG A 108 -12.31 1.81 12.84
N PRO A 109 -13.28 2.56 12.30
CA PRO A 109 -14.53 2.00 11.77
C PRO A 109 -14.30 0.92 10.71
N ASP A 110 -15.11 -0.13 10.71
CA ASP A 110 -14.99 -1.22 9.72
C ASP A 110 -15.28 -0.75 8.29
N SER A 111 -16.09 0.31 8.11
CA SER A 111 -16.32 0.93 6.80
C SER A 111 -15.02 1.46 6.18
N GLU A 112 -14.15 2.08 6.98
CA GLU A 112 -12.82 2.52 6.52
C GLU A 112 -11.98 1.31 6.11
N LYS A 113 -11.95 0.26 6.94
CA LYS A 113 -11.19 -0.95 6.64
C LYS A 113 -11.68 -1.69 5.39
N ILE A 114 -12.98 -1.64 5.10
CA ILE A 114 -13.55 -2.20 3.86
C ILE A 114 -13.09 -1.37 2.66
N SER A 115 -13.07 -0.04 2.79
CA SER A 115 -12.60 0.87 1.74
C SER A 115 -11.12 0.64 1.41
N ASP A 116 -10.26 0.50 2.43
CA ASP A 116 -8.82 0.22 2.24
C ASP A 116 -8.59 -1.10 1.48
N ARG A 117 -9.33 -2.17 1.84
CA ARG A 117 -9.26 -3.45 1.12
C ARG A 117 -9.73 -3.35 -0.33
N LYS A 118 -10.80 -2.59 -0.59
CA LYS A 118 -11.28 -2.34 -1.97
C LYS A 118 -10.21 -1.61 -2.79
N ARG A 119 -9.56 -0.60 -2.20
CA ARG A 119 -8.46 0.15 -2.82
C ARG A 119 -7.28 -0.76 -3.18
N LEU A 120 -6.79 -1.57 -2.25
CA LEU A 120 -5.68 -2.50 -2.49
C LEU A 120 -6.00 -3.54 -3.57
N ARG A 121 -7.24 -4.06 -3.60
CA ARG A 121 -7.67 -4.92 -4.71
C ARG A 121 -7.60 -4.17 -6.04
N ALA A 122 -8.18 -2.98 -6.13
CA ALA A 122 -8.17 -2.26 -7.39
C ALA A 122 -6.76 -1.86 -7.86
N LEU A 123 -5.86 -1.49 -6.95
CA LEU A 123 -4.48 -1.11 -7.28
C LEU A 123 -3.63 -2.28 -7.75
N THR A 124 -3.95 -3.50 -7.31
CA THR A 124 -3.20 -4.72 -7.66
C THR A 124 -3.77 -5.46 -8.87
N LYS A 125 -4.81 -4.95 -9.54
CA LYS A 125 -5.25 -5.49 -10.84
C LYS A 125 -4.18 -5.22 -11.92
N GLU A 126 -4.05 -6.14 -12.87
CA GLU A 126 -3.08 -6.05 -13.98
C GLU A 126 -3.47 -4.99 -15.02
N SER A 127 -4.75 -4.90 -15.37
CA SER A 127 -5.27 -3.93 -16.34
C SER A 127 -6.55 -3.24 -15.84
N TYR A 128 -6.86 -2.13 -16.50
CA TYR A 128 -8.00 -1.26 -16.24
C TYR A 128 -9.18 -1.50 -17.18
N ASP A 129 -9.24 -2.61 -17.94
CA ASP A 129 -10.28 -2.81 -18.97
C ASP A 129 -11.72 -2.66 -18.41
N ASP A 130 -11.89 -2.91 -17.10
CA ASP A 130 -13.18 -2.80 -16.40
C ASP A 130 -13.26 -1.65 -15.37
N ILE A 131 -12.21 -0.82 -15.21
CA ILE A 131 -12.16 0.25 -14.20
C ILE A 131 -11.89 1.62 -14.84
N TRP A 132 -12.82 2.55 -14.61
CA TRP A 132 -12.79 3.90 -15.16
C TRP A 132 -12.48 4.92 -14.07
N SER A 133 -11.88 6.05 -14.43
CA SER A 133 -11.90 7.23 -13.58
C SER A 133 -13.35 7.72 -13.42
N ASN A 134 -13.65 8.45 -12.35
CA ASN A 134 -15.00 8.99 -12.11
C ASN A 134 -15.51 9.94 -13.22
N ASP A 135 -14.63 10.42 -14.09
CA ASP A 135 -14.96 11.18 -15.31
C ASP A 135 -15.33 10.29 -16.52
N GLY A 136 -15.36 8.96 -16.35
CA GLY A 136 -15.66 8.00 -17.40
C GLY A 136 -14.51 7.77 -18.38
N ILE A 137 -13.27 8.15 -18.02
CA ILE A 137 -12.08 7.94 -18.84
C ILE A 137 -11.24 6.81 -18.26
N ALA A 138 -10.69 5.93 -19.10
CA ALA A 138 -9.78 4.89 -18.65
C ALA A 138 -8.55 5.53 -17.99
N LEU A 139 -8.17 5.03 -16.81
CA LEU A 139 -7.02 5.57 -16.11
C LEU A 139 -5.71 5.21 -16.80
N PRO A 140 -4.67 6.07 -16.69
CA PRO A 140 -3.34 5.72 -17.18
C PRO A 140 -2.81 4.45 -16.51
N GLU A 141 -2.03 3.67 -17.26
CA GLU A 141 -1.38 2.42 -16.83
C GLU A 141 -0.64 2.56 -15.49
N HIS A 142 -0.06 3.73 -15.22
CA HIS A 142 0.72 4.01 -14.02
C HIS A 142 -0.11 4.19 -12.72
N VAL A 143 -1.41 3.95 -12.72
CA VAL A 143 -2.25 4.08 -11.53
C VAL A 143 -2.48 2.74 -10.82
N CYS A 144 -2.53 1.61 -11.55
CA CYS A 144 -2.58 0.24 -11.01
C CYS A 144 -1.33 -0.55 -11.42
N GLY A 145 -1.40 -1.87 -11.43
CA GLY A 145 -0.26 -2.73 -11.72
C GLY A 145 0.71 -2.79 -10.55
N TYR A 146 0.24 -2.54 -9.32
CA TYR A 146 1.05 -2.86 -8.15
C TYR A 146 1.17 -4.38 -8.02
N ASP A 147 2.40 -4.89 -8.06
CA ASP A 147 2.69 -6.32 -7.90
C ASP A 147 2.22 -6.87 -6.53
N LEU A 148 2.19 -6.03 -5.50
CA LEU A 148 1.88 -6.42 -4.14
C LEU A 148 1.08 -5.34 -3.39
N GLY A 149 -0.08 -5.72 -2.85
CA GLY A 149 -0.85 -4.91 -1.90
C GLY A 149 -0.74 -5.48 -0.49
N ILE A 150 -0.60 -4.60 0.51
CA ILE A 150 -0.45 -5.01 1.92
C ILE A 150 -1.35 -4.16 2.80
N TYR A 151 -2.18 -4.80 3.63
CA TYR A 151 -2.95 -4.11 4.65
C TYR A 151 -2.44 -4.44 6.05
N LEU A 152 -1.94 -3.43 6.77
CA LEU A 152 -1.45 -3.53 8.13
C LEU A 152 -2.52 -3.08 9.12
N ILE A 153 -3.10 -4.01 9.87
CA ILE A 153 -4.11 -3.72 10.89
C ILE A 153 -3.46 -3.83 12.28
N LEU A 154 -3.16 -2.67 12.87
CA LEU A 154 -2.48 -2.54 14.15
C LEU A 154 -3.46 -2.68 15.32
N ASN A 155 -3.25 -3.65 16.19
CA ASN A 155 -3.90 -3.73 17.50
C ASN A 155 -2.88 -3.51 18.63
N ILE A 156 -2.86 -2.28 19.18
CA ILE A 156 -1.92 -1.90 20.24
C ILE A 156 -2.20 -2.69 21.53
N GLN A 157 -3.47 -2.95 21.86
CA GLN A 157 -3.84 -3.68 23.09
C GLN A 157 -3.37 -5.14 23.05
N LYS A 158 -3.51 -5.80 21.90
CA LYS A 158 -3.03 -7.17 21.65
C LYS A 158 -1.56 -7.24 21.24
N ARG A 159 -0.92 -6.08 21.05
CA ARG A 159 0.46 -5.93 20.55
C ARG A 159 0.73 -6.77 19.31
N ASN A 160 -0.16 -6.65 18.33
CA ASN A 160 0.00 -7.38 17.07
C ASN A 160 -0.41 -6.54 15.86
N PHE A 161 0.08 -6.98 14.72
CA PHE A 161 -0.44 -6.61 13.42
C PHE A 161 -1.09 -7.85 12.79
N GLU A 162 -2.31 -7.67 12.31
CA GLU A 162 -2.86 -8.55 11.28
C GLU A 162 -2.44 -7.97 9.92
N ILE A 163 -1.86 -8.80 9.07
CA ILE A 163 -1.26 -8.39 7.79
C ILE A 163 -1.96 -9.16 6.68
N GLU A 164 -2.76 -8.45 5.87
CA GLU A 164 -3.41 -9.04 4.70
C GLU A 164 -2.63 -8.73 3.43
N TYR A 165 -2.52 -9.72 2.55
CA TYR A 165 -1.81 -9.61 1.28
C TYR A 165 -2.78 -9.65 0.09
N PHE A 166 -2.51 -8.80 -0.90
CA PHE A 166 -3.28 -8.68 -2.14
C PHE A 166 -2.35 -8.75 -3.36
N SER A 167 -2.83 -9.36 -4.44
CA SER A 167 -2.09 -9.53 -5.71
C SER A 167 -3.11 -9.80 -6.80
N GLU A 168 -2.91 -9.26 -8.00
CA GLU A 168 -3.78 -9.51 -9.18
C GLU A 168 -5.27 -9.23 -8.89
N GLY A 169 -5.55 -8.20 -8.08
CA GLY A 169 -6.91 -7.83 -7.70
C GLY A 169 -7.56 -8.66 -6.58
N ASN A 170 -6.84 -9.64 -6.04
CA ASN A 170 -7.40 -10.64 -5.14
C ASN A 170 -6.74 -10.61 -3.75
N TYR A 171 -7.53 -10.95 -2.73
CA TYR A 171 -6.99 -11.30 -1.41
C TYR A 171 -6.28 -12.65 -1.50
N ILE A 172 -5.06 -12.72 -0.96
CA ILE A 172 -4.21 -13.90 -1.05
C ILE A 172 -4.18 -14.66 0.28
N ARG A 173 -3.81 -13.98 1.37
CA ARG A 173 -3.71 -14.55 2.72
C ARG A 173 -3.65 -13.47 3.79
N THR A 174 -3.71 -13.91 5.04
CA THR A 174 -3.45 -13.10 6.23
C THR A 174 -2.38 -13.76 7.08
N GLU A 175 -1.57 -12.98 7.77
CA GLU A 175 -0.67 -13.43 8.83
C GLU A 175 -0.77 -12.51 10.05
N ASN A 176 -0.39 -13.03 11.22
CA ASN A 176 -0.37 -12.27 12.46
C ASN A 176 1.07 -12.17 12.97
N ILE A 177 1.51 -10.95 13.28
CA ILE A 177 2.83 -10.69 13.85
C ILE A 177 2.66 -9.98 15.19
N THR A 178 3.23 -10.55 16.25
CA THR A 178 3.29 -9.95 17.59
C THR A 178 4.58 -9.16 17.77
N PHE A 179 4.53 -8.07 18.54
CA PHE A 179 5.67 -7.20 18.83
C PHE A 179 5.73 -6.74 20.30
#